data_AF-A0A358EN20-F1
#
_entry.id   AF-A0A358EN20-F1
#
_cell.length_a   1.000
_cell.length_b   1.000
_cell.length_c   1.000
_cell.angle_alpha   90.00
_cell.angle_beta   90.00
_cell.angle_gamma   90.00
#
_symmetry.space_group_name_H-M   'P 1'
#
loop_
_entity.id
_entity.type
_entity.pdbx_description
1 polymer ?
#
loop_
_entity_poly.entity_id
_entity_poly.type
_entity_poly.pdbx_seq_one_letter_code
_entity_poly.pdbx_strand_id
1 'polypeptide(L)'
;MADDGGAKNIQESVRVAESKTSAEFVVAIQPQSGNYRDIDLIAAATVTAAAMLFAFFGPVVVNPDFVPLNLLVVFGLVWLASSKIPHIRRWLTSEERRKGQVKR
;
A
#
# COMPACT_ATOMS: atom_id res chain seq x y z
N MET A 1 -0.87 -10.42 13.61
CA MET A 1 -1.54 -11.38 14.48
C MET A 1 -3.01 -11.00 14.44
N ALA A 2 -3.84 -11.74 13.70
CA ALA A 2 -5.26 -11.44 13.62
C ALA A 2 -5.88 -11.66 15.00
N ASP A 3 -6.78 -10.77 15.41
CA ASP A 3 -7.56 -10.94 16.63
C ASP A 3 -8.49 -12.17 16.46
N ASP A 4 -8.19 -13.25 17.19
CA ASP A 4 -8.95 -14.50 17.18
C ASP A 4 -10.43 -14.29 17.58
N GLY A 5 -10.75 -13.21 18.27
CA GLY A 5 -12.14 -12.86 18.63
C GLY A 5 -12.97 -12.44 17.42
N GLY A 6 -12.43 -11.57 16.56
CA GLY A 6 -13.13 -11.09 15.36
C GLY A 6 -13.46 -12.19 14.36
N ALA A 7 -12.53 -13.12 14.11
CA ALA A 7 -12.76 -14.24 13.20
C ALA A 7 -13.87 -15.18 13.69
N LYS A 8 -13.92 -15.46 14.99
CA LYS A 8 -14.97 -16.29 15.61
C LYS A 8 -16.36 -15.66 15.48
N ASN A 9 -16.46 -14.35 15.66
CA ASN A 9 -17.74 -13.64 15.52
C ASN A 9 -18.27 -13.69 14.08
N ILE A 10 -17.39 -13.56 13.08
CA ILE A 10 -17.76 -13.69 11.66
C ILE A 10 -18.24 -15.12 11.38
N GLN A 11 -17.52 -16.13 11.86
CA GLN A 11 -17.86 -17.52 11.63
C GLN A 11 -19.23 -17.89 12.24
N GLU A 12 -19.51 -17.43 13.45
CA GLU A 12 -20.81 -17.68 14.09
C GLU A 12 -21.95 -16.98 13.34
N SER A 13 -21.72 -15.75 12.87
CA SER A 13 -22.70 -15.02 12.07
C SER A 13 -23.02 -15.72 10.75
N VAL A 14 -21.99 -16.26 10.08
CA VAL A 14 -22.14 -17.07 8.86
C VAL A 14 -22.96 -18.33 9.15
N ARG A 15 -22.60 -19.08 10.20
CA ARG A 15 -23.32 -20.29 10.59
C ARG A 15 -24.81 -20.03 10.87
N VAL A 16 -25.12 -18.94 11.58
CA VAL A 16 -26.51 -18.55 11.86
C VAL A 16 -27.27 -18.22 10.56
N ALA A 17 -26.63 -17.58 9.58
CA ALA A 17 -27.25 -17.29 8.28
C ALA A 17 -27.49 -18.57 7.45
N GLU A 18 -26.51 -19.48 7.40
CA GLU A 18 -26.62 -20.77 6.71
C GLU A 18 -27.70 -21.64 7.35
N SER A 19 -27.83 -21.66 8.68
CA SER A 19 -28.90 -22.44 9.34
C SER A 19 -30.32 -22.00 8.99
N LYS A 20 -30.49 -20.78 8.48
CA LYS A 20 -31.78 -20.18 8.10
C LYS A 20 -32.02 -20.18 6.59
N THR A 21 -31.04 -20.57 5.80
CA THR A 21 -31.08 -20.45 4.34
C THR A 21 -30.48 -21.69 3.68
N SER A 22 -30.94 -22.07 2.49
CA SER A 22 -30.32 -23.18 1.75
C SER A 22 -29.04 -22.76 1.00
N ALA A 23 -28.39 -21.67 1.44
CA ALA A 23 -27.24 -21.05 0.79
C ALA A 23 -25.98 -21.25 1.62
N GLU A 24 -24.85 -21.45 0.95
CA GLU A 24 -23.52 -21.53 1.55
C GLU A 24 -22.82 -20.17 1.43
N PHE A 25 -22.27 -19.67 2.53
CA PHE A 25 -21.60 -18.37 2.59
C PHE A 25 -20.10 -18.55 2.80
N VAL A 26 -19.31 -18.17 1.81
CA VAL A 26 -17.84 -18.18 1.90
C VAL A 26 -17.31 -16.77 2.10
N VAL A 27 -16.60 -16.53 3.20
CA VAL A 27 -15.98 -15.23 3.52
C VAL A 27 -14.47 -15.31 3.34
N ALA A 28 -13.93 -14.51 2.42
CA ALA A 28 -12.49 -14.33 2.24
C ALA A 28 -12.04 -12.98 2.79
N ILE A 29 -11.10 -13.00 3.74
CA ILE A 29 -10.51 -11.78 4.31
C ILE A 29 -9.12 -11.59 3.70
N GLN A 30 -8.92 -10.47 3.02
CA GLN A 30 -7.62 -10.09 2.47
C GLN A 30 -7.21 -8.71 2.99
N PRO A 31 -5.93 -8.49 3.32
CA PRO A 31 -5.45 -7.19 3.81
C PRO A 31 -5.58 -6.06 2.80
N GLN A 32 -5.72 -6.37 1.51
CA GLN A 32 -5.88 -5.40 0.43
C GLN A 32 -6.79 -5.96 -0.67
N SER A 33 -7.61 -5.10 -1.25
CA SER A 33 -8.57 -5.45 -2.31
C SER A 33 -7.99 -5.41 -3.72
N GLY A 34 -6.72 -5.01 -3.89
CA GLY A 34 -6.13 -4.81 -5.22
C GLY A 34 -4.62 -4.61 -5.19
N ASN A 35 -4.03 -4.50 -6.39
CA ASN A 35 -2.60 -4.25 -6.59
C ASN A 35 -2.32 -2.73 -6.64
N TYR A 36 -1.46 -2.24 -5.75
CA TYR A 36 -1.09 -0.82 -5.61
C TYR A 36 0.39 -0.54 -5.92
N ARG A 37 1.08 -1.47 -6.60
CA ARG A 37 2.51 -1.31 -6.92
C ARG A 37 2.81 -0.09 -7.77
N ASP A 38 1.87 0.33 -8.62
CA ASP A 38 1.99 1.54 -9.41
C ASP A 38 2.03 2.80 -8.54
N ILE A 39 1.21 2.85 -7.48
CA ILE A 39 1.23 3.95 -6.50
C ILE A 39 2.57 3.98 -5.75
N ASP A 40 3.11 2.83 -5.34
CA ASP A 40 4.41 2.80 -4.67
C ASP A 40 5.54 3.27 -5.58
N LEU A 41 5.49 2.92 -6.86
CA LEU A 41 6.47 3.37 -7.86
C LEU A 41 6.38 4.87 -8.10
N ILE A 42 5.16 5.44 -8.19
CA ILE A 42 4.96 6.89 -8.35
C ILE A 42 5.47 7.63 -7.11
N ALA A 43 5.19 7.12 -5.91
CA ALA A 43 5.67 7.72 -4.67
C ALA A 43 7.21 7.74 -4.61
N ALA A 44 7.85 6.59 -4.89
CA ALA A 44 9.29 6.48 -4.94
C ALA A 44 9.90 7.39 -6.01
N ALA A 45 9.34 7.41 -7.21
CA ALA A 45 9.80 8.28 -8.30
C ALA A 45 9.68 9.76 -7.94
N THR A 46 8.58 10.17 -7.32
CA THR A 46 8.34 11.57 -6.92
C THR A 46 9.34 12.03 -5.86
N VAL A 47 9.56 11.20 -4.82
CA VAL A 47 10.53 11.54 -3.77
C VAL A 47 11.96 11.54 -4.30
N THR A 48 12.33 10.56 -5.14
CA THR A 48 13.66 10.53 -5.77
C THR A 48 13.88 11.70 -6.71
N ALA A 49 12.86 12.13 -7.46
CA ALA A 49 12.94 13.33 -8.30
C ALA A 49 13.16 14.59 -7.46
N ALA A 50 12.44 14.73 -6.34
CA ALA A 50 12.66 15.84 -5.40
C ALA A 50 14.07 15.81 -4.78
N ALA A 51 14.56 14.61 -4.40
CA ALA A 51 15.91 14.43 -3.88
C ALA A 51 16.97 14.79 -4.93
N MET A 52 16.72 14.46 -6.21
CA MET A 52 17.59 14.85 -7.32
C MET A 52 17.63 16.38 -7.46
N LEU A 53 16.48 17.05 -7.50
CA LEU A 53 16.44 18.52 -7.54
C LEU A 53 17.21 19.14 -6.36
N PHE A 54 17.06 18.58 -5.16
CA PHE A 54 17.81 19.05 -4.00
C PHE A 54 19.31 18.80 -4.12
N ALA A 55 19.75 17.69 -4.70
CA ALA A 55 21.16 17.40 -4.90
C ALA A 55 21.83 18.36 -5.91
N PHE A 56 21.09 18.82 -6.93
CA PHE A 56 21.61 19.71 -7.97
C PHE A 56 21.48 21.20 -7.66
N PHE A 57 20.39 21.60 -6.99
CA PHE A 57 20.07 23.02 -6.75
C PHE A 57 20.10 23.40 -5.26
N GLY A 58 20.29 22.42 -4.37
CA GLY A 58 20.36 22.67 -2.94
C GLY A 58 21.69 23.29 -2.51
N PRO A 59 21.75 23.84 -1.30
CA PRO A 59 22.97 24.45 -0.76
C PRO A 59 24.04 23.44 -0.33
N VAL A 60 23.77 22.13 -0.50
CA VAL A 60 24.63 21.06 -0.01
C VAL A 60 25.58 20.63 -1.11
N VAL A 61 26.88 20.58 -0.79
CA VAL A 61 27.88 20.01 -1.69
C VAL A 61 27.74 18.49 -1.67
N VAL A 62 27.18 17.94 -2.74
CA VAL A 62 27.06 16.50 -2.94
C VAL A 62 28.18 16.03 -3.87
N ASN A 63 28.87 14.94 -3.51
CA ASN A 63 29.85 14.33 -4.39
C ASN A 63 29.12 13.76 -5.64
N PRO A 64 29.41 14.25 -6.86
CA PRO A 64 28.71 13.85 -8.08
C PRO A 64 28.78 12.35 -8.37
N ASP A 65 29.90 11.70 -8.04
CA ASP A 65 30.12 10.28 -8.35
C ASP A 65 29.17 9.36 -7.58
N PHE A 66 28.71 9.80 -6.41
CA PHE A 66 27.79 9.04 -5.57
C PHE A 66 26.32 9.43 -5.78
N VAL A 67 26.01 10.49 -6.53
CA VAL A 67 24.63 10.94 -6.77
C VAL A 67 23.76 9.81 -7.33
N PRO A 68 24.16 9.06 -8.39
CA PRO A 68 23.34 7.98 -8.92
C PRO A 68 23.05 6.89 -7.88
N LEU A 69 24.07 6.50 -7.11
CA LEU A 69 23.93 5.47 -6.08
C LEU A 69 23.00 5.93 -4.96
N ASN A 70 23.16 7.17 -4.49
CA ASN A 70 22.32 7.74 -3.44
C ASN A 70 20.84 7.83 -3.89
N LEU A 71 20.58 8.23 -5.13
CA LEU A 71 19.22 8.29 -5.67
C LEU A 71 18.57 6.90 -5.78
N LEU A 72 19.34 5.86 -6.15
CA LEU A 72 18.85 4.48 -6.16
C LEU A 72 18.52 3.98 -4.75
N VAL A 73 19.34 4.31 -3.76
CA VAL A 73 19.08 3.97 -2.36
C VAL A 73 17.82 4.69 -1.86
N VAL A 74 17.69 5.99 -2.12
CA VAL A 74 16.48 6.76 -1.76
C VAL A 74 15.23 6.16 -2.41
N PHE A 75 15.30 5.83 -3.70
CA PHE A 75 14.19 5.20 -4.42
C PHE A 75 13.79 3.88 -3.75
N GLY A 76 14.76 3.00 -3.49
CA GLY A 76 14.52 1.70 -2.86
C GLY A 76 13.92 1.82 -1.47
N LEU A 77 14.42 2.76 -0.65
CA LEU A 77 13.91 3.00 0.70
C LEU A 77 12.48 3.53 0.69
N VAL A 78 12.17 4.51 -0.17
CA VAL A 78 10.82 5.08 -0.28
C VAL A 78 9.85 4.04 -0.84
N TRP A 79 10.26 3.27 -1.85
CA TRP A 79 9.45 2.20 -2.41
C TRP A 79 9.12 1.15 -1.34
N LEU A 80 10.13 0.70 -0.58
CA LEU A 80 9.94 -0.26 0.49
C LEU A 80 9.05 0.30 1.61
N ALA A 81 9.27 1.55 2.03
CA ALA A 81 8.46 2.21 3.05
C ALA A 81 6.99 2.35 2.61
N SER A 82 6.74 2.82 1.40
CA SER A 82 5.39 2.90 0.82
C SER A 82 4.72 1.53 0.76
N SER A 83 5.49 0.49 0.39
CA SER A 83 4.94 -0.86 0.27
C SER A 83 4.50 -1.48 1.60
N LYS A 84 5.17 -1.11 2.70
CA LYS A 84 4.89 -1.65 4.04
C LYS A 84 3.90 -0.81 4.84
N ILE A 85 3.72 0.47 4.50
CA ILE A 85 2.86 1.39 5.26
C ILE A 85 1.56 1.63 4.48
N PRO A 86 0.49 0.84 4.72
CA PRO A 86 -0.78 0.97 4.01
C PRO A 86 -1.46 2.33 4.18
N HIS A 87 -1.11 3.09 5.23
CA HIS A 87 -1.58 4.46 5.42
C HIS A 87 -1.07 5.42 4.34
N ILE A 88 0.19 5.30 3.94
CA ILE A 88 0.79 6.14 2.89
C ILE A 88 0.07 5.88 1.56
N ARG A 89 -0.15 4.61 1.23
CA ARG A 89 -0.94 4.22 0.05
C ARG A 89 -2.36 4.76 0.10
N ARG A 90 -3.04 4.70 1.26
CA ARG A 90 -4.40 5.25 1.41
C ARG A 90 -4.47 6.75 1.14
N TRP A 91 -3.43 7.49 1.50
CA TRP A 91 -3.37 8.94 1.25
C TRP A 91 -3.05 9.26 -0.22
N LEU A 92 -2.17 8.49 -0.84
CA LEU A 92 -1.77 8.65 -2.25
C LEU A 92 -2.79 8.10 -3.26
N THR A 93 -3.78 7.33 -2.81
CA THR A 93 -4.78 6.71 -3.70
C THR A 93 -6.13 7.39 -3.53
N SER A 94 -6.74 7.84 -4.64
CA SER A 94 -8.08 8.42 -4.62
C SER A 94 -9.14 7.42 -4.12
N GLU A 95 -10.17 7.92 -3.43
CA GLU A 95 -11.27 7.09 -2.95
C GLU A 95 -12.00 6.36 -4.08
N GLU A 96 -12.11 7.02 -5.23
CA GLU A 96 -12.78 6.50 -6.41
C GLU A 96 -12.09 5.24 -6.95
N ARG A 97 -10.75 5.27 -7.01
CA ARG A 97 -9.95 4.10 -7.42
C ARG A 97 -10.07 2.95 -6.41
N ARG A 98 -10.10 3.26 -5.11
CA ARG A 98 -10.28 2.24 -4.06
C ARG A 98 -11.67 1.58 -4.15
N LYS A 99 -12.73 2.35 -4.42
CA LYS A 99 -14.09 1.82 -4.63
C LYS A 99 -14.19 0.98 -5.91
N GLY A 100 -13.48 1.36 -6.97
CA GLY A 100 -13.44 0.62 -8.22
C GLY A 100 -12.85 -0.79 -8.13
N GLN A 101 -11.89 -1.02 -7.20
CA GLN A 101 -11.28 -2.34 -6.98
C GLN A 101 -12.19 -3.31 -6.21
N VAL A 102 -13.19 -2.81 -5.47
CA VAL A 102 -14.14 -3.63 -4.70
C VAL A 102 -15.38 -4.01 -5.53
N LYS A 103 -15.72 -3.22 -6.54
CA LYS A 103 -16.88 -3.46 -7.41
C LYS A 103 -16.63 -4.44 -8.56
N ARG A 104 -15.38 -4.90 -8.74
CA ARG A 104 -15.00 -5.92 -9.72
C ARG A 104 -14.98 -7.28 -9.05
#